data_AF-A0A929IW39-F1
#
_entry.id   AF-A0A929IW39-F1
#
_cell.length_a   1.000
_cell.length_b   1.000
_cell.length_c   1.000
_cell.angle_alpha   90.00
_cell.angle_beta   90.00
_cell.angle_gamma   90.00
#
_symmetry.space_group_name_H-M   'P 1'
#
loop_
_entity.id
_entity.type
_entity.pdbx_description
1 polymer ?
#
loop_
_entity_poly.entity_id
_entity_poly.type
_entity_poly.pdbx_seq_one_letter_code
_entity_poly.pdbx_strand_id
1 'polypeptide(L)' 'YTEARRSMFFHTDTADAPWVVVKSDDKKRARINCLRHFLYSLDYPAKDPTIAFKPDEKIVGTVDSLYPKKLAKYV' A
#
# COMPACT_ATOMS: atom_id res chain seq x y z
N TYR A 1 -4.34 -14.20 -13.82
CA TYR A 1 -3.63 -13.03 -13.23
C TYR A 1 -3.79 -12.93 -11.71
N THR A 2 -4.98 -13.13 -11.15
CA THR A 2 -5.21 -13.08 -9.69
C THR A 2 -4.35 -14.05 -8.89
N GLU A 3 -4.28 -15.32 -9.32
CA GLU A 3 -3.44 -16.34 -8.67
C GLU A 3 -1.94 -16.01 -8.74
N ALA A 4 -1.46 -15.58 -9.90
CA ALA A 4 -0.07 -15.17 -10.09
C ALA A 4 0.32 -14.02 -9.15
N ARG A 5 -0.56 -13.00 -9.02
CA ARG A 5 -0.35 -11.88 -8.10
C ARG A 5 -0.31 -12.33 -6.63
N ARG A 6 -1.18 -13.27 -6.25
CA ARG A 6 -1.16 -13.86 -4.89
C ARG A 6 0.14 -14.61 -4.62
N SER A 7 0.57 -15.45 -5.57
CA SER A 7 1.84 -16.18 -5.46
C SER A 7 3.01 -15.22 -5.33
N MET A 8 3.02 -14.12 -6.10
CA MET A 8 4.03 -13.08 -5.99
C MET A 8 4.10 -12.49 -4.57
N PHE A 9 2.97 -12.06 -4.00
CA PHE A 9 2.95 -11.53 -2.64
C PHE A 9 3.41 -12.57 -1.62
N PHE A 10 2.96 -13.82 -1.71
CA PHE A 10 3.34 -14.86 -0.77
C PHE A 10 4.86 -15.12 -0.73
N HIS A 11 5.52 -15.08 -1.88
CA HIS A 11 6.95 -15.42 -1.97
C HIS A 11 7.90 -14.22 -1.79
N THR A 12 7.42 -12.99 -2.02
CA THR A 12 8.30 -11.81 -2.09
C THR A 12 7.95 -10.70 -1.11
N ASP A 13 6.84 -10.81 -0.36
CA ASP A 13 6.52 -9.90 0.75
C ASP A 13 7.37 -10.27 1.97
N THR A 14 8.36 -9.45 2.26
CA THR A 14 9.34 -9.68 3.34
C THR A 14 9.39 -8.48 4.27
N ALA A 15 9.89 -8.67 5.50
CA ALA A 15 9.96 -7.59 6.48
C ALA A 15 10.90 -6.44 6.04
N ASP A 16 11.97 -6.77 5.31
CA ASP A 16 12.94 -5.79 4.80
C ASP A 16 12.41 -5.03 3.58
N ALA A 17 11.57 -5.69 2.76
CA ALA A 17 10.97 -5.12 1.55
C ALA A 17 9.47 -5.49 1.48
N PRO A 18 8.62 -4.80 2.26
CA PRO A 18 7.19 -5.11 2.30
C PRO A 18 6.48 -4.62 1.04
N TRP A 19 5.51 -5.41 0.57
CA TRP A 19 4.62 -5.00 -0.51
C TRP A 19 3.56 -4.03 -0.02
N VAL A 20 3.51 -2.87 -0.67
CA VAL A 20 2.48 -1.84 -0.45
C VAL A 20 1.46 -1.90 -1.57
N VAL A 21 0.19 -2.10 -1.21
CA VAL A 21 -0.93 -2.16 -2.15
C VAL A 21 -1.65 -0.82 -2.16
N VAL A 22 -1.97 -0.33 -3.36
CA VAL A 22 -2.75 0.90 -3.59
C VAL A 22 -4.03 0.56 -4.37
N LYS A 23 -5.19 0.85 -3.79
CA LYS A 23 -6.48 0.73 -4.51
C LYS A 23 -6.61 1.86 -5.53
N SER A 24 -6.84 1.50 -6.80
CA SER A 24 -6.75 2.43 -7.94
C SER A 24 -8.05 2.73 -8.66
N ASP A 25 -9.21 2.35 -8.11
CA ASP A 25 -10.52 2.63 -8.73
C ASP A 25 -10.74 4.15 -8.90
N ASP A 26 -10.46 4.93 -7.85
CA ASP A 26 -10.29 6.38 -7.95
C ASP A 26 -8.82 6.72 -8.24
N LYS A 27 -8.51 6.91 -9.52
CA LYS A 27 -7.16 7.23 -10.00
C LYS A 27 -6.57 8.49 -9.37
N LYS A 28 -7.38 9.52 -9.08
CA LYS A 28 -6.90 10.79 -8.51
C LYS A 28 -6.45 10.57 -7.09
N ARG A 29 -7.28 9.91 -6.28
CA ARG A 29 -6.95 9.59 -4.89
C ARG A 29 -5.79 8.60 -4.79
N ALA A 30 -5.72 7.61 -5.69
CA ALA A 30 -4.64 6.63 -5.71
C ALA A 30 -3.26 7.28 -5.94
N ARG A 31 -3.16 8.20 -6.90
CA ARG A 31 -1.91 8.93 -7.21
C ARG A 31 -1.43 9.76 -6.02
N ILE A 32 -2.34 10.54 -5.42
CA ILE A 32 -2.01 11.40 -4.28
C ILE A 32 -1.58 10.55 -3.08
N ASN A 33 -2.30 9.48 -2.77
CA ASN A 33 -1.94 8.63 -1.62
C ASN A 33 -0.67 7.82 -1.86
N CYS A 34 -0.37 7.42 -3.10
CA CYS A 34 0.90 6.76 -3.44
C CYS A 34 2.09 7.69 -3.16
N LEU A 35 2.06 8.92 -3.68
CA LEU A 35 3.10 9.92 -3.41
C LEU A 35 3.18 10.26 -1.92
N ARG A 36 2.04 10.41 -1.24
CA ARG A 36 1.99 10.69 0.19
C ARG A 36 2.60 9.56 1.02
N HIS A 37 2.36 8.29 0.65
CA HIS A 37 2.96 7.15 1.33
C HIS A 37 4.48 7.18 1.24
N PHE A 38 5.03 7.47 0.06
CA PHE A 38 6.47 7.60 -0.16
C PHE A 38 7.08 8.77 0.62
N LEU A 39 6.44 9.95 0.61
CA LEU A 39 6.91 11.10 1.39
C LEU A 39 6.77 10.88 2.91
N TYR A 40 5.75 10.14 3.34
CA TYR A 40 5.54 9.85 4.75
C TYR A 40 6.60 8.88 5.29
N SER A 41 6.99 7.86 4.53
CA SER A 41 7.93 6.82 4.98
C SER A 41 9.38 7.28 5.09
N LEU A 42 9.78 8.30 4.34
CA LEU A 42 11.14 8.84 4.38
C LEU A 42 11.27 9.97 5.40
N ASP A 43 12.39 9.98 6.10
CA ASP A 43 12.85 11.11 6.89
C ASP A 43 13.73 12.01 6.02
N TYR A 44 13.34 13.27 5.86
CA TYR A 44 14.03 14.23 4.99
C TYR A 44 13.95 15.65 5.57
N PRO A 45 14.99 16.49 5.34
CA PRO A 45 15.02 17.85 5.89
C PRO A 45 13.90 18.71 5.32
N ALA A 46 13.35 19.60 6.16
CA ALA A 46 12.23 20.49 5.83
C ALA A 46 10.93 19.78 5.38
N LYS A 47 10.70 18.56 5.89
CA LYS A 47 9.42 17.86 5.72
C LYS A 47 8.28 18.67 6.34
N ASP A 48 7.30 19.03 5.52
CA ASP A 48 6.06 19.64 5.98
C ASP A 48 5.08 18.55 6.45
N PRO A 49 4.81 18.44 7.77
CA PRO A 49 3.90 17.42 8.30
C PRO A 49 2.44 17.67 7.93
N THR A 50 2.07 18.87 7.45
CA THR A 50 0.70 19.17 7.01
C THR A 50 0.40 18.59 5.62
N ILE A 51 1.44 18.30 4.82
CA ILE A 51 1.32 17.74 3.48
C ILE A 51 1.66 16.24 3.48
N ALA A 52 2.80 15.89 4.10
CA ALA A 52 3.33 14.54 4.18
C ALA A 52 2.84 13.81 5.44
N PHE A 53 1.52 13.83 5.67
CA PHE A 53 0.88 13.09 6.75
C PHE A 53 0.59 11.64 6.34
N LYS A 54 0.10 10.84 7.30
CA LYS A 54 -0.24 9.43 7.10
C LYS A 54 -1.19 9.25 5.90
N PRO A 55 -0.89 8.36 4.93
CA PRO A 55 -1.79 8.09 3.80
C PRO A 55 -3.10 7.43 4.28
N ASP A 56 -4.15 7.52 3.46
CA ASP A 56 -5.45 6.91 3.76
C ASP A 56 -5.35 5.37 3.79
N GLU A 57 -5.60 4.79 4.96
CA GLU A 57 -5.53 3.34 5.23
C GLU A 57 -6.51 2.52 4.37
N LYS A 58 -7.60 3.14 3.88
CA LYS A 58 -8.56 2.46 3.00
C LYS A 58 -8.02 2.28 1.59
N ILE A 59 -7.07 3.13 1.18
CA ILE A 59 -6.50 3.18 -0.17
C ILE A 59 -5.12 2.55 -0.22
N VAL A 60 -4.25 2.86 0.75
CA VAL A 60 -2.86 2.39 0.80
C VAL A 60 -2.64 1.57 2.07
N GLY A 61 -2.08 0.38 1.91
CA GLY A 61 -1.77 -0.50 3.04
C GLY A 61 -0.97 -1.71 2.61
N THR A 62 -0.56 -2.52 3.60
CA THR A 62 0.07 -3.82 3.34
C THR A 62 -0.92 -4.82 2.77
N VAL A 63 -0.40 -5.90 2.18
CA VAL A 63 -1.22 -6.99 1.64
C VAL A 63 -2.17 -7.54 2.70
N ASP A 64 -1.67 -7.81 3.91
CA ASP A 64 -2.46 -8.34 5.03
C ASP A 64 -3.56 -7.38 5.52
N SER A 65 -3.27 -6.07 5.52
CA SER A 65 -4.23 -5.04 5.96
C SER A 65 -5.39 -4.89 4.97
N LEU A 66 -5.08 -4.85 3.66
CA LEU A 66 -6.08 -4.62 2.62
C LEU A 66 -6.80 -5.90 2.15
N TYR A 67 -6.17 -7.07 2.31
CA TYR A 67 -6.73 -8.38 1.94
C TYR A 67 -6.67 -9.34 3.13
N PRO A 68 -7.47 -9.13 4.19
CA PRO A 68 -7.45 -10.01 5.34
C PRO A 68 -7.79 -11.46 4.96
N LYS A 69 -7.07 -12.42 5.55
CA LYS A 69 -7.07 -13.87 5.26
C LYS A 69 -8.46 -14.54 5.15
N LYS A 70 -9.52 -13.91 5.67
CA LYS A 70 -10.91 -14.37 5.47
C LYS A 70 -11.39 -14.35 4.01
N LEU A 71 -10.72 -13.62 3.11
CA LEU A 71 -11.07 -13.52 1.68
C LEU A 71 -10.21 -14.39 0.76
N ALA A 72 -9.23 -15.14 1.30
CA ALA A 72 -8.36 -16.01 0.50
C ALA A 72 -9.10 -17.18 -0.18
N LYS A 73 -10.36 -17.45 0.21
CA LYS A 73 -11.16 -18.59 -0.24
C LYS A 73 -12.24 -18.27 -1.29
N TYR A 74 -12.51 -17.00 -1.61
CA TYR A 74 -13.70 -16.61 -2.40
C TYR A 74 -13.45 -15.56 -3.50
N VAL A 75 -12.25 -15.51 -4.07
CA VAL A 75 -11.95 -14.83 -5.34
C VAL A 75 -10.91 -15.63 -6.09
#